data_AF-A0A4R4S4I7-F1
#
_entry.id   AF-A0A4R4S4I7-F1
#
_cell.length_a   1.000
_cell.length_b   1.000
_cell.length_c   1.000
_cell.angle_alpha   90.00
_cell.angle_beta   90.00
_cell.angle_gamma   90.00
#
_symmetry.space_group_name_H-M   'P 1'
#
loop_
_entity.id
_entity.type
_entity.pdbx_description
1 polymer ?
#
loop_
_entity_poly.entity_id
_entity_poly.type
_entity_poly.pdbx_seq_one_letter_code
_entity_poly.pdbx_strand_id
1 'polypeptide(L)'
;MALEPRGWRLVRLYRAQGFPLPLLWVYAAGPYNHVGLGVVVLAVSGRTWGYHDAERGRRGYLAPCGDAKAAAGQVEDLLKHRMFPGTW
;
A
#
# COMPACT_ATOMS: atom_id res chain seq x y z
N MET A 1 9.65 3.48 -8.97
CA MET A 1 8.99 2.61 -7.97
C MET A 1 8.16 1.55 -8.71
N ALA A 2 7.94 0.36 -8.16
CA ALA A 2 7.34 -0.77 -8.92
C ALA A 2 5.88 -0.55 -9.38
N LEU A 3 5.16 0.38 -8.76
CA LEU A 3 3.75 0.69 -9.03
C LEU A 3 3.54 1.81 -10.08
N GLU A 4 4.51 2.72 -10.25
CA GLU A 4 4.37 3.85 -11.20
C GLU A 4 4.26 3.39 -12.66
N PRO A 5 5.07 2.41 -13.15
CA PRO A 5 4.92 1.89 -14.50
C PRO A 5 3.57 1.22 -14.75
N ARG A 6 2.81 0.90 -13.69
CA ARG A 6 1.49 0.28 -13.74
C ARG A 6 0.35 1.31 -13.66
N GLY A 7 0.66 2.60 -13.75
CA GLY A 7 -0.33 3.69 -13.76
C GLY A 7 -0.77 4.19 -12.39
N TRP A 8 -0.19 3.68 -11.31
CA TRP A 8 -0.50 4.14 -9.95
C TRP A 8 0.32 5.38 -9.58
N ARG A 9 -0.31 6.29 -8.85
CA ARG A 9 0.33 7.47 -8.27
C ARG A 9 0.71 7.19 -6.82
N LEU A 10 1.83 7.77 -6.41
CA LEU A 10 2.44 7.53 -5.11
C LEU A 10 2.65 8.87 -4.38
N VAL A 11 2.10 9.00 -3.18
CA VAL A 11 2.29 10.16 -2.32
C VAL A 11 2.93 9.69 -1.01
N ARG A 12 4.13 10.19 -0.74
CA ARG A 12 4.85 9.91 0.49
C ARG A 12 4.33 10.84 1.59
N LEU A 13 3.63 10.27 2.56
CA LEU A 13 3.11 10.97 3.74
C LEU A 13 4.05 10.70 4.92
N TYR A 14 5.19 11.37 4.89
CA TYR A 14 6.15 11.40 6.00
C TYR A 14 6.08 12.77 6.65
N ARG A 15 5.45 12.89 7.82
CA ARG A 15 5.58 14.10 8.64
C ARG A 15 6.48 13.79 9.82
N ALA A 16 7.58 14.51 9.93
CA ALA A 16 8.48 14.46 11.09
C ALA A 16 7.78 14.78 12.43
N GLN A 17 6.56 15.37 12.40
CA GLN A 17 5.86 15.88 13.59
C GLN A 17 4.36 15.51 13.66
N GLY A 18 3.84 14.57 12.85
CA GLY A 18 2.37 14.35 12.82
C GLY A 18 1.82 13.02 12.33
N PHE A 19 2.63 12.15 11.72
CA PHE A 19 2.23 10.76 11.47
C PHE A 19 3.17 9.85 12.28
N PRO A 20 2.65 8.99 13.18
CA PRO A 20 3.49 8.18 14.05
C PRO A 20 4.32 7.14 13.29
N LEU A 21 3.98 6.87 12.03
CA LEU A 21 4.66 5.91 11.16
C LEU A 21 4.79 6.46 9.73
N PRO A 22 5.90 6.17 9.03
CA PRO A 22 6.05 6.55 7.65
C PRO A 22 4.98 5.88 6.77
N LEU A 23 4.14 6.67 6.09
CA LEU A 23 3.05 6.19 5.25
C LEU A 23 3.27 6.51 3.77
N LEU A 24 3.02 5.55 2.90
CA LEU A 24 2.98 5.71 1.45
C LEU A 24 1.54 5.55 0.97
N TRP A 25 0.95 6.61 0.44
CA TRP A 25 -0.38 6.56 -0.16
C TRP A 25 -0.27 6.17 -1.63
N VAL A 26 -0.86 5.04 -2.00
CA VAL A 26 -0.96 4.53 -3.37
C VAL A 26 -2.37 4.76 -3.86
N TYR A 27 -2.56 5.41 -5.01
CA TYR A 27 -3.90 5.66 -5.54
C TYR A 27 -3.93 5.74 -7.06
N ALA A 28 -5.12 5.55 -7.62
CA ALA A 28 -5.42 5.95 -8.98
C ALA A 28 -6.46 7.06 -8.97
N ALA A 29 -6.23 8.08 -9.80
CA ALA A 29 -7.21 9.12 -10.05
C ALA A 29 -8.09 8.68 -11.22
N GLY A 30 -9.39 8.52 -10.97
CA GLY A 30 -10.40 8.30 -12.00
C GLY A 30 -11.53 9.33 -11.87
N PRO A 31 -12.30 9.59 -12.95
CA PRO A 31 -13.34 10.62 -12.97
C PRO A 31 -14.53 10.35 -12.03
N TYR A 32 -14.70 9.11 -11.54
CA TYR A 32 -15.89 8.69 -10.78
C TYR A 32 -15.61 8.13 -9.39
N ASN A 33 -14.35 7.80 -9.05
CA ASN A 33 -13.94 7.40 -7.71
C ASN A 33 -12.42 7.45 -7.58
N HIS A 34 -11.93 7.96 -6.44
CA HIS A 34 -10.53 7.83 -6.04
C HIS A 34 -10.39 6.56 -5.22
N VAL A 35 -9.73 5.55 -5.78
CA VAL A 35 -9.38 4.33 -5.03
C VAL A 35 -7.93 4.43 -4.61
N GLY A 36 -7.68 4.27 -3.32
CA GLY A 36 -6.34 4.32 -2.75
C GLY A 36 -6.15 3.36 -1.59
N LEU A 37 -4.89 3.18 -1.21
CA LEU A 37 -4.43 2.32 -0.13
C LEU A 37 -3.23 2.99 0.54
N GLY A 38 -3.28 3.09 1.87
CA GLY A 38 -2.11 3.47 2.66
C GLY A 38 -1.22 2.25 2.89
N VAL A 39 0.07 2.39 2.66
CA VAL A 39 1.08 1.37 2.96
C VAL A 39 2.01 1.90 4.04
N VAL A 40 2.16 1.15 5.12
CA VAL A 40 3.08 1.45 6.23
C VAL A 40 4.09 0.31 6.39
N VAL A 41 5.18 0.61 7.11
CA VAL A 41 6.19 -0.39 7.47
C VAL A 41 6.03 -0.72 8.95
N LEU A 42 5.82 -2.00 9.26
CA LEU A 42 5.66 -2.50 10.63
C LEU A 42 6.69 -3.59 10.92
N ALA A 43 7.13 -3.67 12.17
CA ALA A 43 7.96 -4.77 12.63
C ALA A 43 7.13 -6.07 12.64
N VAL A 44 7.72 -7.14 12.13
CA VAL A 44 7.15 -8.49 12.15
C VAL A 44 8.06 -9.44 12.95
N SER A 45 7.59 -10.65 13.23
CA SER A 45 8.36 -11.65 14.00
C SER A 45 9.71 -11.94 13.33
N GLY A 46 10.76 -12.12 14.14
CA GLY A 46 12.09 -12.47 13.63
C GLY A 46 13.02 -11.29 13.35
N ARG A 47 12.77 -10.11 13.96
CA ARG A 47 13.56 -8.87 13.77
C ARG A 47 13.57 -8.37 12.32
N THR A 48 12.52 -8.67 11.57
CA THR A 48 12.32 -8.22 10.19
C THR A 48 11.20 -7.19 10.14
N TRP A 49 11.04 -6.57 8.97
CA TRP A 49 10.02 -5.57 8.71
C TRP A 49 9.16 -6.02 7.53
N GLY A 50 7.88 -5.65 7.54
CA GLY A 50 6.94 -5.92 6.46
C GLY A 50 6.29 -4.65 5.94
N TYR A 51 5.84 -4.69 4.68
CA TYR A 51 4.86 -3.74 4.14
C TYR A 51 3.46 -4.17 4.58
N HIS A 52 2.67 -3.23 5.06
CA HIS A 52 1.32 -3.48 5.54
C HIS A 52 0.32 -2.47 4.97
N ASP A 53 -0.90 -2.92 4.72
CA ASP A 53 -2.07 -2.07 4.61
C ASP A 53 -2.26 -1.30 5.94
N ALA A 54 -2.20 0.03 5.84
CA ALA A 54 -2.30 0.96 6.96
C ALA A 54 -3.65 0.86 7.69
N GLU A 55 -4.75 0.58 6.98
CA GLU A 55 -6.10 0.46 7.55
C GLU A 55 -6.24 -0.82 8.38
N ARG A 56 -5.52 -1.88 7.97
CA ARG A 56 -5.55 -3.20 8.62
C ARG A 56 -4.41 -3.41 9.63
N GLY A 57 -3.43 -2.50 9.66
CA GLY A 57 -2.26 -2.57 10.55
C GLY A 57 -1.54 -3.91 10.48
N ARG A 58 -1.30 -4.54 11.64
CA ARG A 58 -0.60 -5.84 11.70
C ARG A 58 -1.30 -6.98 10.93
N ARG A 59 -2.63 -6.92 10.78
CA ARG A 59 -3.39 -7.92 10.01
C ARG A 59 -3.33 -7.67 8.50
N GLY A 60 -2.78 -6.54 8.08
CA GLY A 60 -2.66 -6.13 6.68
C GLY A 60 -1.36 -6.49 6.01
N TYR A 61 -0.69 -7.58 6.41
CA TYR A 61 0.61 -7.93 5.82
C TYR A 61 0.51 -8.12 4.31
N LEU A 62 1.39 -7.44 3.57
CA LEU A 62 1.45 -7.51 2.10
C LEU A 62 2.67 -8.33 1.66
N ALA A 63 3.86 -7.98 2.15
CA ALA A 63 5.12 -8.58 1.74
C ALA A 63 6.25 -8.21 2.71
N PRO A 64 7.36 -8.96 2.75
CA PRO A 64 8.52 -8.58 3.56
C PRO A 64 9.20 -7.34 2.97
N CYS A 65 9.77 -6.49 3.83
CA CYS A 65 10.65 -5.42 3.39
C CYS A 65 11.89 -6.02 2.73
N GLY A 66 12.16 -5.62 1.49
CA GLY A 66 13.13 -6.26 0.59
C GLY A 66 12.49 -6.82 -0.68
N ASP A 67 11.19 -7.11 -0.65
CA ASP A 67 10.42 -7.52 -1.85
C ASP A 67 9.32 -6.52 -2.18
N ALA A 68 9.73 -5.35 -2.70
CA ALA A 68 8.80 -4.32 -3.14
C ALA A 68 7.96 -4.75 -4.36
N LYS A 69 8.39 -5.78 -5.10
CA LYS A 69 7.67 -6.28 -6.29
C LYS A 69 6.47 -7.13 -5.86
N ALA A 70 6.65 -8.03 -4.89
CA ALA A 70 5.54 -8.77 -4.29
C ALA A 70 4.55 -7.81 -3.60
N ALA A 71 5.07 -6.82 -2.86
CA ALA A 71 4.24 -5.78 -2.26
C ALA A 71 3.37 -5.06 -3.31
N ALA A 72 3.98 -4.64 -4.42
CA ALA A 72 3.28 -3.97 -5.52
C ALA A 72 2.18 -4.83 -6.15
N GLY A 73 2.41 -6.15 -6.29
CA GLY A 73 1.37 -7.09 -6.76
C GLY A 73 0.16 -7.12 -5.83
N GLN A 74 0.38 -7.33 -4.53
CA GLN A 74 -0.68 -7.37 -3.53
C GLN A 74 -1.49 -6.07 -3.48
N VAL A 75 -0.80 -4.92 -3.54
CA VAL A 75 -1.44 -3.60 -3.58
C VAL A 75 -2.31 -3.44 -4.83
N GLU A 76 -1.81 -3.85 -6.00
CA GLU A 76 -2.55 -3.76 -7.25
C GLU A 76 -3.81 -4.64 -7.24
N ASP A 77 -3.73 -5.87 -6.73
CA ASP A 77 -4.86 -6.78 -6.65
C ASP A 77 -5.95 -6.23 -5.72
N LEU A 78 -5.56 -5.71 -4.54
CA LEU A 78 -6.46 -5.04 -3.61
C LEU A 78 -7.15 -3.82 -4.25
N LEU A 79 -6.39 -2.98 -4.96
CA LEU A 79 -6.95 -1.78 -5.58
C LEU A 79 -7.85 -2.12 -6.75
N LYS A 80 -7.52 -3.11 -7.59
CA LYS A 80 -8.39 -3.62 -8.65
C LYS A 80 -9.70 -4.17 -8.09
N HIS A 81 -9.64 -4.93 -7.00
CA HIS A 81 -10.85 -5.42 -6.34
C HIS A 81 -11.73 -4.28 -5.81
N ARG A 82 -11.13 -3.23 -5.24
CA ARG A 82 -11.85 -2.02 -4.81
C ARG A 82 -12.46 -1.23 -5.97
N MET A 83 -11.80 -1.20 -7.14
CA MET A 83 -12.31 -0.52 -8.35
C MET A 83 -13.48 -1.26 -9.02
N PHE A 84 -13.45 -2.60 -8.99
CA PHE A 84 -14.43 -3.44 -9.67
C PHE A 84 -15.10 -4.42 -8.67
N PRO A 85 -15.88 -3.91 -7.70
CA PRO A 85 -16.57 -4.77 -6.74
C PRO A 85 -17.55 -5.70 -7.47
N GLY A 86 -17.41 -7.01 -7.23
CA GLY A 86 -18.28 -8.04 -7.83
C GLY A 86 -17.79 -8.68 -9.14
N THR A 87 -16.54 -8.45 -9.55
CA THR A 87 -15.93 -9.09 -10.74
C THR A 87 -15.12 -10.36 -10.42
N TRP A 88 -15.37 -10.99 -9.27
CA TRP A 88 -14.64 -12.17 -8.76
C TRP A 88 -15.59 -13.20 -8.17
#